data_AF-A0A9P0CYF8-F1
#
_entry.id   AF-A0A9P0CYF8-F1
#
_cell.length_a   1.000
_cell.length_b   1.000
_cell.length_c   1.000
_cell.angle_alpha   90.00
_cell.angle_beta   90.00
_cell.angle_gamma   90.00
#
_symmetry.space_group_name_H-M   'P 1'
#
loop_
_entity.id
_entity.type
_entity.pdbx_description
1 polymer ?
#
loop_
_entity_poly.entity_id
_entity_poly.type
_entity_poly.pdbx_seq_one_letter_code
_entity_poly.pdbx_strand_id
1 'polypeptide(L)'
;MKTIFFKQKYIVPIYAFIIIIWMLAGYHLIIATTKYTEDTEDLNERISGNLNTELSVNKWLKQIQQEEIKKPNIILNQPFQKHIIYQKEQYGDMGKPVELPKDLSPEIQKIIDDGWRKNSFNQYVSDLISVKRSLPDPRDEWCTYPYRYNVKLPKTSVIICFYNEAWSVLLRTVHSILNRSPPNLIHEIILIDDFSDMDHLKQPLVDYWANEYKVRIIRNKKREGLIRARLIGTAHAKGEVLTFLDSHIEVAPGWLEPLLDRINTNYTTVVCPVIDTIKADTFEYAYGNEVFVGGFDWNLLFSWHSIPERENKNRFNPAEPVNSPTMAGGLFSISKKFFEELGTYDEGFEVWGAENLELSFKTWMCGGTLEIIPCSHVGHVFRDSFPYGPSKNDSNENYLRRNLRRLAEVWLDDYKKYHYQRRGEPDVPMGDITERIKLRKNLGCKSFKWFIDNVYPELFIPEFIKGYGMIGANQMCLDNWVESNDIYQPITLKKCYSTSLGGSQFWYYSDKNEIRKEEYCVDYSGDENIGVRLYPCHGNYGTQQWDYQQETGFIINPLSQRCLKVSDDMSNLEVKNCDSGDVNQRWIIENVRIG
;
A
#
# COMPACT_ATOMS: atom_id res chain seq x y z
N MET A 1 70.98 59.93 45.00
CA MET A 1 70.04 61.06 45.13
C MET A 1 69.00 60.90 44.01
N LYS A 2 67.75 60.57 44.40
CA LYS A 2 66.45 60.70 43.69
C LYS A 2 66.29 60.33 42.20
N THR A 3 65.62 59.19 41.99
CA THR A 3 64.42 58.92 41.17
C THR A 3 64.10 59.83 39.97
N ILE A 4 63.96 59.24 38.76
CA ILE A 4 62.73 59.21 37.94
C ILE A 4 62.76 57.92 37.10
N PHE A 5 61.65 57.20 37.15
CA PHE A 5 61.44 55.81 36.74
C PHE A 5 60.37 55.77 35.64
N PHE A 6 60.42 54.71 34.82
CA PHE A 6 59.32 54.14 34.00
C PHE A 6 58.77 54.96 32.82
N LYS A 7 59.20 54.63 31.59
CA LYS A 7 58.32 54.42 30.41
C LYS A 7 59.11 53.91 29.19
N GLN A 8 59.62 52.68 29.22
CA GLN A 8 60.18 52.07 27.98
C GLN A 8 60.25 50.53 28.01
N LYS A 9 59.25 49.85 28.57
CA LYS A 9 59.22 48.37 28.60
C LYS A 9 57.93 47.69 28.13
N TYR A 10 56.94 48.44 27.68
CA TYR A 10 55.62 47.90 27.28
C TYR A 10 55.22 48.16 25.83
N ILE A 11 56.03 48.85 25.03
CA ILE A 11 55.63 49.22 23.66
C ILE A 11 55.85 48.07 22.67
N VAL A 12 56.93 47.28 22.82
CA VAL A 12 57.25 46.17 21.90
C VAL A 12 56.26 44.98 21.99
N PRO A 13 55.77 44.55 23.17
CA PRO A 13 54.80 43.45 23.27
C PRO A 13 53.40 43.82 22.72
N ILE A 14 53.02 45.09 22.80
CA ILE A 14 51.69 45.56 22.37
C ILE A 14 51.56 45.52 20.84
N TYR A 15 52.61 45.95 20.11
CA TYR A 15 52.60 45.86 18.65
C TYR A 15 52.59 44.40 18.15
N ALA A 16 53.32 43.50 18.82
CA ALA A 16 53.28 42.07 18.49
C ALA A 16 51.89 41.46 18.74
N PHE A 17 51.21 41.84 19.83
CA PHE A 17 49.87 41.37 20.14
C PHE A 17 48.81 41.91 19.16
N ILE A 18 48.94 43.17 18.74
CA ILE A 18 48.06 43.78 17.73
C ILE A 18 48.25 43.10 16.37
N ILE A 19 49.48 42.79 15.97
CA ILE A 19 49.75 42.07 14.71
C ILE A 19 49.18 40.65 14.74
N ILE A 20 49.27 39.94 15.86
CA ILE A 20 48.67 38.60 16.02
C ILE A 20 47.13 38.69 15.96
N ILE A 21 46.51 39.69 16.58
CA ILE A 21 45.06 39.91 16.49
C ILE A 21 44.63 40.21 15.05
N TRP A 22 45.41 41.03 14.32
CA TRP A 22 45.13 41.32 12.90
C TRP A 22 45.32 40.10 12.00
N MET A 23 46.31 39.25 12.26
CA MET A 23 46.48 37.99 11.54
C MET A 23 45.38 36.97 11.84
N LEU A 24 44.92 36.87 13.10
CA LEU A 24 43.80 36.00 13.48
C LEU A 24 42.47 36.52 12.92
N ALA A 25 42.24 37.84 12.93
CA ALA A 25 41.07 38.45 12.32
C ALA A 25 41.07 38.26 10.78
N GLY A 26 42.24 38.40 10.14
CA GLY A 26 42.42 38.11 8.72
C GLY A 26 42.19 36.63 8.39
N TYR A 27 42.68 35.71 9.22
CA TYR A 27 42.46 34.28 9.07
C TYR A 27 40.98 33.90 9.24
N HIS A 28 40.28 34.48 10.22
CA HIS A 28 38.85 34.29 10.39
C HIS A 28 38.03 34.91 9.26
N LEU A 29 38.45 36.05 8.71
CA LEU A 29 37.80 36.66 7.55
C LEU A 29 37.99 35.80 6.29
N ILE A 30 39.20 35.25 6.08
CA ILE A 30 39.50 34.33 4.98
C ILE A 30 38.64 33.06 5.12
N ILE A 31 38.57 32.46 6.31
CA ILE A 31 37.71 31.28 6.57
C ILE A 31 36.23 31.62 6.33
N ALA A 32 35.77 32.79 6.78
CA ALA A 32 34.39 33.21 6.58
C ALA A 32 34.08 33.44 5.09
N THR A 33 35.02 34.00 4.32
CA THR A 33 34.86 34.17 2.87
C THR A 33 34.94 32.85 2.11
N THR A 34 35.83 31.91 2.48
CA THR A 34 35.88 30.58 1.86
C THR A 34 34.65 29.76 2.20
N LYS A 35 34.14 29.86 3.42
CA LYS A 35 32.91 29.19 3.84
C LYS A 35 31.68 29.79 3.15
N TYR A 36 31.64 31.13 2.99
CA TYR A 36 30.58 31.77 2.22
C TYR A 36 30.62 31.39 0.75
N THR A 37 31.81 31.28 0.14
CA THR A 37 31.93 30.82 -1.25
C THR A 37 31.55 29.34 -1.42
N GLU A 38 31.98 28.46 -0.51
CA GLU A 38 31.56 27.04 -0.49
C GLU A 38 30.05 26.90 -0.28
N ASP A 39 29.46 27.66 0.65
CA ASP A 39 28.02 27.66 0.89
C ASP A 39 27.24 28.21 -0.33
N THR A 40 27.77 29.19 -1.07
CA THR A 40 27.15 29.68 -2.31
C THR A 40 27.34 28.75 -3.50
N GLU A 41 28.45 28.01 -3.59
CA GLU A 41 28.64 26.95 -4.60
C GLU A 41 27.72 25.76 -4.32
N ASP A 42 27.58 25.32 -3.06
CA ASP A 42 26.61 24.28 -2.66
C ASP A 42 25.16 24.75 -2.87
N LEU A 43 24.84 26.02 -2.62
CA LEU A 43 23.52 26.57 -2.94
C LEU A 43 23.26 26.60 -4.46
N ASN A 44 24.25 26.97 -5.27
CA ASN A 44 24.14 27.00 -6.73
C ASN A 44 24.13 25.59 -7.34
N GLU A 45 24.83 24.61 -6.77
CA GLU A 45 24.73 23.20 -7.13
C GLU A 45 23.37 22.59 -6.73
N ARG A 46 22.80 22.98 -5.58
CA ARG A 46 21.44 22.58 -5.19
C ARG A 46 20.37 23.22 -6.06
N ILE A 47 20.53 24.49 -6.44
CA ILE A 47 19.60 25.19 -7.36
C ILE A 47 19.69 24.60 -8.76
N SER A 48 20.90 24.36 -9.30
CA SER A 48 21.08 23.72 -10.61
C SER A 48 20.72 22.23 -10.63
N GLY A 49 20.91 21.54 -9.50
CA GLY A 49 20.42 20.18 -9.24
C GLY A 49 18.90 20.09 -9.25
N ASN A 50 18.22 21.02 -8.56
CA ASN A 50 16.75 21.13 -8.55
C ASN A 50 16.20 21.51 -9.93
N LEU A 51 16.84 22.42 -10.66
CA LEU A 51 16.47 22.76 -12.03
C LEU A 51 16.59 21.56 -12.98
N ASN A 52 17.60 20.71 -12.81
CA ASN A 52 17.81 19.54 -13.66
C ASN A 52 16.83 18.37 -13.36
N THR A 53 16.40 18.19 -12.11
CA THR A 53 15.32 17.24 -11.75
C THR A 53 13.94 17.76 -12.15
N GLU A 54 13.68 19.06 -12.05
CA GLU A 54 12.51 19.69 -12.67
C GLU A 54 12.52 19.42 -14.18
N LEU A 55 13.69 19.51 -14.83
CA LEU A 55 13.84 19.30 -16.27
C LEU A 55 13.58 17.85 -16.73
N SER A 56 13.91 16.81 -15.96
CA SER A 56 13.70 15.41 -16.38
C SER A 56 12.23 14.97 -16.25
N VAL A 57 11.60 15.28 -15.11
CA VAL A 57 10.17 15.03 -14.86
C VAL A 57 9.32 15.91 -15.80
N ASN A 58 9.68 17.18 -16.00
CA ASN A 58 9.00 18.03 -16.97
C ASN A 58 9.24 17.59 -18.42
N LYS A 59 10.35 16.91 -18.77
CA LYS A 59 10.59 16.47 -20.15
C LYS A 59 9.65 15.33 -20.56
N TRP A 60 9.37 14.39 -19.66
CA TRP A 60 8.36 13.35 -19.88
C TRP A 60 6.94 13.93 -19.85
N LEU A 61 6.61 14.78 -18.87
CA LEU A 61 5.28 15.40 -18.72
C LEU A 61 4.94 16.39 -19.86
N LYS A 62 5.90 17.20 -20.34
CA LYS A 62 5.72 18.12 -21.47
C LYS A 62 5.49 17.40 -22.80
N GLN A 63 5.96 16.16 -22.94
CA GLN A 63 5.71 15.34 -24.13
C GLN A 63 4.24 14.88 -24.21
N ILE A 64 3.55 14.76 -23.07
CA ILE A 64 2.13 14.34 -22.99
C ILE A 64 1.18 15.54 -23.18
N GLN A 65 1.61 16.75 -22.81
CA GLN A 65 0.76 17.96 -22.80
C GLN A 65 0.55 18.64 -24.17
N GLN A 66 1.14 18.15 -25.27
CA GLN A 66 1.18 18.87 -26.57
C GLN A 66 0.10 18.49 -27.60
N GLU A 67 -0.92 17.68 -27.28
CA GLU A 67 -1.94 17.29 -28.27
C GLU A 67 -3.39 17.52 -27.78
N GLU A 68 -3.87 18.76 -27.88
CA GLU A 68 -5.30 19.08 -27.79
C GLU A 68 -5.98 18.85 -29.15
N ILE A 69 -6.93 17.89 -29.20
CA ILE A 69 -7.80 17.66 -30.37
C ILE A 69 -8.97 18.64 -30.32
N LYS A 70 -9.16 19.39 -31.42
CA LYS A 70 -10.26 20.33 -31.65
C LYS A 70 -11.64 19.64 -31.61
N LYS A 71 -12.60 20.28 -30.94
CA LYS A 71 -14.02 19.88 -30.89
C LYS A 71 -14.65 19.77 -32.29
N PRO A 72 -15.34 18.67 -32.65
CA PRO A 72 -16.26 18.64 -33.78
C PRO A 72 -17.71 18.99 -33.38
N ASN A 73 -18.43 19.58 -34.34
CA ASN A 73 -19.83 19.96 -34.24
C ASN A 73 -20.77 18.74 -34.19
N ILE A 74 -21.83 18.90 -33.41
CA ILE A 74 -22.83 17.90 -33.04
C ILE A 74 -23.91 17.75 -34.14
N ILE A 75 -24.22 16.51 -34.51
CA ILE A 75 -25.52 16.13 -35.10
C ILE A 75 -26.13 15.08 -34.17
N LEU A 76 -27.17 15.47 -33.44
CA LEU A 76 -27.95 14.64 -32.51
C LEU A 76 -28.88 13.71 -33.30
N ASN A 77 -28.84 12.40 -33.03
CA ASN A 77 -29.95 11.50 -33.32
C ASN A 77 -30.13 10.42 -32.23
N GLN A 78 -31.13 10.70 -31.40
CA GLN A 78 -32.13 9.82 -30.75
C GLN A 78 -31.75 8.75 -29.69
N PRO A 79 -32.66 8.51 -28.72
CA PRO A 79 -32.33 7.94 -27.42
C PRO A 79 -32.64 6.43 -27.31
N PHE A 80 -31.69 5.66 -26.79
CA PHE A 80 -31.95 4.34 -26.20
C PHE A 80 -32.56 4.52 -24.81
N GLN A 81 -33.87 4.75 -24.76
CA GLN A 81 -34.66 4.62 -23.54
C GLN A 81 -35.90 3.80 -23.88
N LYS A 82 -35.87 2.51 -23.55
CA LYS A 82 -37.10 1.73 -23.35
C LYS A 82 -36.81 0.46 -22.56
N HIS A 83 -37.11 0.57 -21.27
CA HIS A 83 -37.86 -0.36 -20.41
C HIS A 83 -37.21 -0.41 -19.04
N ILE A 84 -37.85 0.24 -18.07
CA ILE A 84 -38.18 -0.27 -16.73
C ILE A 84 -39.06 0.82 -16.09
N ILE A 85 -40.36 0.60 -16.08
CA ILE A 85 -41.31 1.18 -15.12
C ILE A 85 -42.18 -0.03 -14.75
N TYR A 86 -42.36 -0.47 -13.49
CA TYR A 86 -42.86 0.26 -12.34
C TYR A 86 -42.63 -0.54 -11.03
N GLN A 87 -42.59 0.21 -9.92
CA GLN A 87 -42.77 -0.18 -8.50
C GLN A 87 -41.79 -1.21 -7.93
N LYS A 88 -40.76 -0.75 -7.19
CA LYS A 88 -39.88 -1.63 -6.42
C LYS A 88 -39.24 -0.86 -5.27
N GLU A 89 -39.11 -1.52 -4.13
CA GLU A 89 -38.05 -1.19 -3.15
C GLU A 89 -36.79 -0.85 -3.93
N GLN A 90 -36.17 0.29 -3.64
CA GLN A 90 -34.97 0.70 -4.37
C GLN A 90 -33.88 -0.35 -4.06
N TYR A 91 -33.63 -1.26 -5.01
CA TYR A 91 -32.62 -2.30 -4.85
C TYR A 91 -31.30 -1.68 -4.39
N GLY A 92 -30.74 -2.24 -3.32
CA GLY A 92 -29.46 -1.81 -2.78
C GLY A 92 -29.45 -0.44 -2.11
N ASP A 93 -30.61 0.21 -1.93
CA ASP A 93 -30.69 1.50 -1.23
C ASP A 93 -30.33 1.36 0.25
N MET A 94 -29.75 2.42 0.82
CA MET A 94 -29.08 2.39 2.12
C MET A 94 -28.05 1.26 2.24
N GLY A 95 -27.41 0.88 1.13
CA GLY A 95 -26.38 -0.16 1.08
C GLY A 95 -26.87 -1.58 1.39
N LYS A 96 -28.18 -1.85 1.39
CA LYS A 96 -28.73 -3.18 1.69
C LYS A 96 -28.33 -4.22 0.64
N PRO A 97 -28.24 -5.52 0.99
CA PRO A 97 -28.00 -6.57 0.01
C PRO A 97 -29.17 -6.66 -0.99
N VAL A 98 -28.85 -6.94 -2.25
CA VAL A 98 -29.85 -7.34 -3.25
C VAL A 98 -29.86 -8.86 -3.36
N GLU A 99 -30.93 -9.46 -2.85
CA GLU A 99 -31.15 -10.90 -2.95
C GLU A 99 -31.92 -11.24 -4.23
N LEU A 100 -31.32 -12.09 -5.06
CA LEU A 100 -31.98 -12.62 -6.25
C LEU A 100 -32.90 -13.81 -5.89
N PRO A 101 -34.03 -14.01 -6.59
CA PRO A 101 -34.85 -15.21 -6.42
C PRO A 101 -34.05 -16.50 -6.64
N LYS A 102 -34.41 -17.58 -5.94
CA LYS A 102 -33.75 -18.89 -6.11
C LYS A 102 -33.96 -19.51 -7.49
N ASP A 103 -35.14 -19.30 -8.07
CA ASP A 103 -35.53 -19.85 -9.37
C ASP A 103 -35.37 -18.77 -10.46
N LEU A 104 -34.15 -18.60 -10.97
CA LEU A 104 -33.86 -17.69 -12.07
C LEU A 104 -34.11 -18.35 -13.43
N SER A 105 -34.57 -17.56 -14.41
CA SER A 105 -34.65 -18.06 -15.79
C SER A 105 -33.24 -18.33 -16.34
N PRO A 106 -33.08 -19.30 -17.26
CA PRO A 106 -31.78 -19.57 -17.89
C PRO A 106 -31.15 -18.35 -18.57
N GLU A 107 -31.97 -17.43 -19.08
CA GLU A 107 -31.52 -16.18 -19.69
C GLU A 107 -30.89 -15.23 -18.67
N ILE A 108 -31.52 -15.06 -17.50
CA ILE A 108 -30.98 -14.21 -16.42
C ILE A 108 -29.72 -14.83 -15.84
N GLN A 109 -29.71 -16.15 -15.63
CA GLN A 109 -28.52 -16.85 -15.13
C GLN A 109 -27.32 -16.63 -16.06
N LYS A 110 -27.53 -16.72 -17.38
CA LYS A 110 -26.48 -16.45 -18.36
C LYS A 110 -25.94 -15.01 -18.27
N ILE A 111 -26.79 -14.02 -18.04
CA ILE A 111 -26.35 -12.61 -17.86
C ILE A 111 -25.50 -12.47 -16.59
N ILE A 112 -25.89 -13.13 -15.49
CA ILE A 112 -25.13 -13.16 -14.23
C ILE A 112 -23.76 -13.80 -14.46
N ASP A 113 -23.72 -14.98 -15.07
CA ASP A 113 -22.48 -15.73 -15.34
C ASP A 113 -21.53 -14.92 -16.24
N ASP A 114 -22.06 -14.25 -17.28
CA ASP A 114 -21.28 -13.36 -18.14
C ASP A 114 -20.75 -12.14 -17.38
N GLY A 115 -21.52 -11.59 -16.43
CA GLY A 115 -21.11 -10.49 -15.55
C GLY A 115 -19.92 -10.89 -14.67
N TRP A 116 -20.02 -12.04 -13.99
CA TRP A 116 -18.93 -12.61 -13.19
C TRP A 116 -17.69 -12.86 -14.01
N ARG A 117 -17.83 -13.49 -15.18
CA ARG A 117 -16.70 -13.80 -16.06
C ARG A 117 -15.98 -12.55 -16.57
N LYS A 118 -16.70 -11.46 -16.81
CA LYS A 118 -16.12 -10.21 -17.34
C LYS A 118 -15.54 -9.29 -16.27
N ASN A 119 -16.13 -9.29 -15.07
CA ASN A 119 -15.82 -8.26 -14.07
C ASN A 119 -15.38 -8.82 -12.71
N SER A 120 -15.50 -10.13 -12.48
CA SER A 120 -15.27 -10.80 -11.19
C SER A 120 -16.17 -10.30 -10.06
N PHE A 121 -17.38 -9.84 -10.41
CA PHE A 121 -18.49 -9.53 -9.51
C PHE A 121 -19.83 -9.68 -10.24
N ASN A 122 -20.93 -9.68 -9.50
CA ASN A 122 -22.29 -9.79 -10.02
C ASN A 122 -22.76 -8.49 -10.68
N GLN A 123 -22.35 -8.28 -11.94
CA GLN A 123 -22.74 -7.10 -12.71
C GLN A 123 -24.27 -6.95 -12.82
N TYR A 124 -25.00 -8.05 -12.97
CA TYR A 124 -26.46 -8.01 -13.07
C TYR A 124 -27.10 -7.36 -11.83
N VAL A 125 -26.65 -7.74 -10.63
CA VAL A 125 -27.09 -7.09 -9.39
C VAL A 125 -26.72 -5.61 -9.37
N SER A 126 -25.49 -5.26 -9.76
CA SER A 126 -25.10 -3.85 -9.88
C SER A 126 -26.01 -3.08 -10.83
N ASP A 127 -26.38 -3.64 -11.97
CA ASP A 127 -27.19 -2.96 -12.99
C ASP A 127 -28.64 -2.73 -12.52
N LEU A 128 -29.14 -3.51 -11.54
CA LEU A 128 -30.44 -3.28 -10.89
C LEU A 128 -30.40 -2.12 -9.87
N ILE A 129 -29.23 -1.81 -9.33
CA ILE A 129 -29.03 -0.83 -8.26
C ILE A 129 -28.82 0.55 -8.87
N SER A 130 -29.55 1.54 -8.34
CA SER A 130 -29.39 2.94 -8.74
C SER A 130 -27.92 3.38 -8.66
N VAL A 131 -27.43 4.05 -9.71
CA VAL A 131 -26.10 4.69 -9.70
C VAL A 131 -26.04 5.87 -8.72
N LYS A 132 -27.18 6.27 -8.14
CA LYS A 132 -27.31 7.32 -7.11
C LYS A 132 -27.92 6.79 -5.80
N ARG A 133 -27.79 5.49 -5.49
CA ARG A 133 -28.32 4.90 -4.25
C ARG A 133 -27.85 5.67 -3.01
N SER A 134 -28.61 5.66 -1.93
CA SER A 134 -28.13 6.16 -0.63
C SER A 134 -27.26 5.12 0.08
N LEU A 135 -26.45 5.57 1.05
CA LEU A 135 -25.63 4.73 1.92
C LEU A 135 -25.85 5.13 3.38
N PRO A 136 -25.64 4.20 4.34
CA PRO A 136 -25.59 4.54 5.75
C PRO A 136 -24.40 5.48 6.03
N ASP A 137 -24.43 6.16 7.18
CA ASP A 137 -23.29 6.91 7.69
C ASP A 137 -22.50 5.99 8.65
N PRO A 138 -21.33 5.46 8.25
CA PRO A 138 -20.57 4.52 9.06
C PRO A 138 -19.72 5.20 10.13
N ARG A 139 -19.66 6.54 10.15
CA ARG A 139 -18.72 7.28 10.98
C ARG A 139 -19.12 7.24 12.45
N ASP A 140 -18.12 7.17 13.32
CA ASP A 140 -18.30 7.32 14.76
C ASP A 140 -18.92 8.69 15.11
N GLU A 141 -19.72 8.76 16.18
CA GLU A 141 -20.34 10.01 16.65
C GLU A 141 -19.28 11.10 16.89
N TRP A 142 -18.09 10.71 17.36
CA TRP A 142 -16.94 11.60 17.48
C TRP A 142 -16.73 12.33 16.16
N CYS A 143 -16.58 11.64 15.03
CA CYS A 143 -16.32 12.20 13.71
C CYS A 143 -17.33 13.22 13.20
N THR A 144 -18.57 13.19 13.70
CA THR A 144 -19.67 14.05 13.26
C THR A 144 -19.84 15.32 14.12
N TYR A 145 -19.05 15.45 15.19
CA TYR A 145 -19.13 16.60 16.09
C TYR A 145 -18.92 17.93 15.32
N PRO A 146 -19.78 18.95 15.56
CA PRO A 146 -19.65 20.24 14.89
C PRO A 146 -18.26 20.88 15.08
N TYR A 147 -17.77 21.56 14.03
CA TYR A 147 -16.48 22.29 14.04
C TYR A 147 -15.22 21.42 14.23
N ARG A 148 -15.34 20.11 14.03
CA ARG A 148 -14.20 19.18 14.09
C ARG A 148 -13.11 19.45 13.04
N TYR A 149 -13.52 19.83 11.83
CA TYR A 149 -12.61 20.08 10.72
C TYR A 149 -12.50 21.57 10.43
N ASN A 150 -11.37 21.98 9.86
CA ASN A 150 -11.13 23.36 9.46
C ASN A 150 -12.18 23.82 8.44
N VAL A 151 -12.60 25.09 8.55
CA VAL A 151 -13.61 25.69 7.65
C VAL A 151 -13.06 25.87 6.23
N LYS A 152 -11.76 26.15 6.11
CA LYS A 152 -11.07 26.31 4.82
C LYS A 152 -10.17 25.10 4.59
N LEU A 153 -10.58 24.26 3.66
CA LEU A 153 -9.84 23.09 3.22
C LEU A 153 -9.35 23.27 1.78
N PRO A 154 -8.21 22.69 1.41
CA PRO A 154 -7.68 22.74 0.05
C PRO A 154 -8.61 22.00 -0.93
N LYS A 155 -8.59 22.38 -2.21
CA LYS A 155 -9.39 21.67 -3.21
C LYS A 155 -8.64 20.45 -3.74
N THR A 156 -9.38 19.37 -3.98
CA THR A 156 -8.83 18.13 -4.55
C THR A 156 -9.21 17.92 -6.01
N SER A 157 -8.27 17.39 -6.79
CA SER A 157 -8.54 16.70 -8.06
C SER A 157 -8.67 15.21 -7.78
N VAL A 158 -9.86 14.65 -8.01
CA VAL A 158 -10.09 13.22 -7.86
C VAL A 158 -9.66 12.51 -9.14
N ILE A 159 -8.78 11.52 -9.05
CA ILE A 159 -8.25 10.76 -10.20
C ILE A 159 -8.75 9.33 -10.11
N ILE A 160 -9.48 8.89 -11.13
CA ILE A 160 -10.02 7.53 -11.24
C ILE A 160 -9.48 6.91 -12.52
N CYS A 161 -8.65 5.89 -12.40
CA CYS A 161 -8.19 5.11 -13.54
C CYS A 161 -9.14 3.93 -13.76
N PHE A 162 -9.49 3.65 -15.01
CA PHE A 162 -10.36 2.52 -15.34
C PHE A 162 -9.91 1.85 -16.65
N TYR A 163 -10.14 0.55 -16.72
CA TYR A 163 -9.97 -0.27 -17.91
C TYR A 163 -11.10 -1.28 -17.94
N ASN A 164 -11.96 -1.23 -18.95
CA ASN A 164 -13.06 -2.20 -19.12
C ASN A 164 -13.95 -2.35 -17.87
N GLU A 165 -14.25 -1.24 -17.19
CA GLU A 165 -15.12 -1.24 -16.03
C GLU A 165 -16.61 -1.36 -16.42
N ALA A 166 -17.38 -2.03 -15.57
CA ALA A 166 -18.83 -2.11 -15.74
C ALA A 166 -19.46 -0.71 -15.65
N TRP A 167 -20.40 -0.42 -16.57
CA TRP A 167 -21.06 0.88 -16.69
C TRP A 167 -21.71 1.35 -15.38
N SER A 168 -22.53 0.51 -14.75
CA SER A 168 -23.23 0.86 -13.51
C SER A 168 -22.27 1.20 -12.38
N VAL A 169 -21.17 0.45 -12.25
CA VAL A 169 -20.18 0.60 -11.17
C VAL A 169 -19.33 1.85 -11.36
N LEU A 170 -18.82 2.11 -12.57
CA LEU A 170 -18.07 3.33 -12.88
C LEU A 170 -18.92 4.58 -12.65
N LEU A 171 -20.17 4.57 -13.13
CA LEU A 171 -21.07 5.71 -12.91
C LEU A 171 -21.42 5.90 -11.43
N ARG A 172 -21.66 4.82 -10.69
CA ARG A 172 -21.97 4.87 -9.25
C ARG A 172 -20.80 5.44 -8.45
N THR A 173 -19.57 5.08 -8.82
CA THR A 173 -18.34 5.68 -8.26
C THR A 173 -18.38 7.21 -8.40
N VAL A 174 -18.54 7.72 -9.62
CA VAL A 174 -18.53 9.17 -9.89
C VAL A 174 -19.70 9.89 -9.22
N HIS A 175 -20.91 9.33 -9.30
CA HIS A 175 -22.09 9.89 -8.62
C HIS A 175 -21.93 9.91 -7.11
N SER A 176 -21.34 8.88 -6.49
CA SER A 176 -21.10 8.86 -5.05
C SER A 176 -20.24 10.05 -4.61
N ILE A 177 -19.16 10.34 -5.37
CA ILE A 177 -18.25 11.45 -5.11
C ILE A 177 -18.98 12.79 -5.28
N LEU A 178 -19.70 12.99 -6.38
CA LEU A 178 -20.44 14.23 -6.64
C LEU A 178 -21.53 14.49 -5.60
N ASN A 179 -22.24 13.44 -5.15
CA ASN A 179 -23.39 13.58 -4.25
C ASN A 179 -22.99 13.72 -2.77
N ARG A 180 -21.81 13.21 -2.37
CA ARG A 180 -21.41 13.11 -0.96
C ARG A 180 -20.12 13.86 -0.62
N SER A 181 -19.66 14.72 -1.51
CA SER A 181 -18.53 15.63 -1.28
C SER A 181 -18.99 17.08 -1.35
N PRO A 182 -18.51 17.98 -0.47
CA PRO A 182 -18.81 19.40 -0.59
C PRO A 182 -18.39 19.95 -1.96
N PRO A 183 -19.31 20.57 -2.73
CA PRO A 183 -19.00 21.02 -4.10
C PRO A 183 -17.84 22.00 -4.18
N ASN A 184 -17.57 22.79 -3.14
CA ASN A 184 -16.45 23.72 -3.12
C ASN A 184 -15.08 23.05 -2.97
N LEU A 185 -15.01 21.79 -2.50
CA LEU A 185 -13.77 21.05 -2.28
C LEU A 185 -13.36 20.19 -3.49
N ILE A 186 -14.31 19.78 -4.33
CA ILE A 186 -14.02 19.10 -5.60
C ILE A 186 -13.62 20.12 -6.65
N HIS A 187 -12.33 20.17 -7.01
CA HIS A 187 -11.83 20.94 -8.14
C HIS A 187 -12.29 20.34 -9.46
N GLU A 188 -12.02 19.05 -9.64
CA GLU A 188 -12.37 18.26 -10.82
C GLU A 188 -12.32 16.75 -10.47
N ILE A 189 -12.99 15.94 -11.30
CA ILE A 189 -12.91 14.49 -11.31
C ILE A 189 -12.34 14.09 -12.68
N ILE A 190 -11.20 13.41 -12.69
CA ILE A 190 -10.48 13.01 -13.89
C ILE A 190 -10.60 11.50 -14.06
N LEU A 191 -11.32 11.07 -15.08
CA LEU A 191 -11.46 9.68 -15.47
C LEU A 191 -10.38 9.35 -16.52
N ILE A 192 -9.42 8.50 -16.18
CA ILE A 192 -8.35 8.03 -17.06
C ILE A 192 -8.75 6.68 -17.65
N ASP A 193 -9.16 6.66 -18.92
CA ASP A 193 -9.40 5.44 -19.70
C ASP A 193 -8.06 4.84 -20.11
N ASP A 194 -7.63 3.78 -19.45
CA ASP A 194 -6.39 3.06 -19.77
C ASP A 194 -6.54 2.10 -20.96
N PHE A 195 -7.07 2.63 -22.07
CA PHE A 195 -7.23 1.93 -23.34
C PHE A 195 -8.29 0.81 -23.33
N SER A 196 -9.45 1.07 -22.70
CA SER A 196 -10.61 0.15 -22.71
C SER A 196 -11.06 -0.19 -24.14
N ASP A 197 -11.71 -1.34 -24.35
CA ASP A 197 -12.27 -1.74 -25.64
C ASP A 197 -13.81 -1.85 -25.63
N MET A 198 -14.45 -1.75 -24.46
CA MET A 198 -15.91 -1.80 -24.34
C MET A 198 -16.59 -0.53 -24.89
N ASP A 199 -17.56 -0.70 -25.80
CA ASP A 199 -18.25 0.40 -26.50
C ASP A 199 -18.91 1.42 -25.56
N HIS A 200 -19.49 0.96 -24.44
CA HIS A 200 -20.15 1.85 -23.47
C HIS A 200 -19.17 2.84 -22.84
N LEU A 201 -17.88 2.52 -22.76
CA LEU A 201 -16.85 3.41 -22.21
C LEU A 201 -16.33 4.45 -23.21
N LYS A 202 -16.81 4.41 -24.46
CA LYS A 202 -16.39 5.33 -25.54
C LYS A 202 -17.28 6.56 -25.59
N GLN A 203 -17.91 6.82 -26.74
CA GLN A 203 -18.77 8.00 -26.90
C GLN A 203 -19.92 8.05 -25.87
N PRO A 204 -20.59 6.94 -25.50
CA PRO A 204 -21.68 6.99 -24.52
C PRO A 204 -21.26 7.57 -23.17
N LEU A 205 -20.06 7.25 -22.69
CA LEU A 205 -19.53 7.81 -21.43
C LEU A 205 -19.28 9.32 -21.52
N VAL A 206 -18.80 9.80 -22.68
CA VAL A 206 -18.59 11.23 -22.93
C VAL A 206 -19.93 11.95 -22.94
N ASP A 207 -20.92 11.40 -23.64
CA ASP A 207 -22.25 12.00 -23.75
C ASP A 207 -22.96 12.04 -22.39
N TYR A 208 -22.81 10.99 -21.57
CA TYR A 208 -23.40 10.91 -20.23
C TYR A 208 -22.92 12.04 -19.32
N TRP A 209 -21.63 12.39 -19.38
CA TRP A 209 -21.02 13.43 -18.55
C TRP A 209 -20.90 14.80 -19.22
N ALA A 210 -21.44 14.98 -20.44
CA ALA A 210 -21.28 16.21 -21.22
C ALA A 210 -21.76 17.49 -20.50
N ASN A 211 -22.74 17.36 -19.59
CA ASN A 211 -23.30 18.48 -18.82
C ASN A 211 -22.72 18.61 -17.40
N GLU A 212 -21.81 17.73 -16.98
CA GLU A 212 -21.15 17.79 -15.68
C GLU A 212 -19.75 18.40 -15.83
N TYR A 213 -19.64 19.71 -15.62
CA TYR A 213 -18.42 20.48 -15.89
C TYR A 213 -17.22 20.07 -15.04
N LYS A 214 -17.44 19.35 -13.93
CA LYS A 214 -16.37 18.83 -13.07
C LYS A 214 -15.79 17.53 -13.54
N VAL A 215 -16.46 16.77 -14.40
CA VAL A 215 -16.00 15.46 -14.86
C VAL A 215 -15.27 15.60 -16.19
N ARG A 216 -14.03 15.13 -16.24
CA ARG A 216 -13.18 15.15 -17.43
C ARG A 216 -12.71 13.74 -17.74
N ILE A 217 -12.80 13.33 -19.00
CA ILE A 217 -12.33 12.02 -19.46
C ILE A 217 -11.06 12.22 -20.28
N ILE A 218 -10.01 11.49 -19.94
CA ILE A 218 -8.73 11.45 -20.65
C ILE A 218 -8.53 10.01 -21.13
N ARG A 219 -8.08 9.84 -22.38
CA ARG A 219 -7.90 8.52 -22.99
C ARG A 219 -6.45 8.25 -23.31
N ASN A 220 -5.92 7.15 -22.79
CA ASN A 220 -4.60 6.68 -23.16
C ASN A 220 -4.64 6.10 -24.59
N LYS A 221 -3.54 6.30 -25.34
CA LYS A 221 -3.41 5.81 -26.72
C LYS A 221 -3.04 4.32 -26.79
N LYS A 222 -2.57 3.77 -25.68
CA LYS A 222 -2.23 2.36 -25.46
C LYS A 222 -2.49 2.02 -24.00
N ARG A 223 -2.54 0.73 -23.66
CA ARG A 223 -2.67 0.28 -22.27
C ARG A 223 -1.35 0.52 -21.54
N GLU A 224 -1.33 1.47 -20.62
CA GLU A 224 -0.14 1.87 -19.86
C GLU A 224 -0.04 1.17 -18.50
N GLY A 225 -1.16 0.69 -17.96
CA GLY A 225 -1.26 0.16 -16.61
C GLY A 225 -1.67 1.20 -15.56
N LEU A 226 -2.11 0.72 -14.39
CA LEU A 226 -2.61 1.55 -13.29
C LEU A 226 -1.60 2.64 -12.89
N ILE A 227 -0.34 2.26 -12.69
CA ILE A 227 0.69 3.16 -12.15
C ILE A 227 0.90 4.36 -13.10
N ARG A 228 1.09 4.08 -14.39
CA ARG A 228 1.30 5.11 -15.41
C ARG A 228 0.03 5.89 -15.71
N ALA A 229 -1.14 5.25 -15.69
CA ALA A 229 -2.42 5.95 -15.80
C ALA A 229 -2.62 6.98 -14.67
N ARG A 230 -2.21 6.65 -13.43
CA ARG A 230 -2.21 7.61 -12.29
C ARG A 230 -1.24 8.76 -12.50
N LEU A 231 -0.05 8.50 -13.04
CA LEU A 231 0.91 9.56 -13.39
C LEU A 231 0.37 10.49 -14.48
N ILE A 232 -0.31 9.94 -15.50
CA ILE A 232 -0.99 10.73 -16.53
C ILE A 232 -2.09 11.59 -15.90
N GLY A 233 -2.92 11.02 -15.01
CA GLY A 233 -3.94 11.78 -14.29
C GLY A 233 -3.34 12.90 -13.44
N THR A 234 -2.23 12.63 -12.76
CA THR A 234 -1.47 13.61 -11.96
C THR A 234 -0.99 14.79 -12.81
N ALA A 235 -0.47 14.50 -14.01
CA ALA A 235 0.00 15.51 -14.96
C ALA A 235 -1.11 16.50 -15.37
N HIS A 236 -2.35 16.03 -15.46
CA HIS A 236 -3.51 16.81 -15.88
C HIS A 236 -4.28 17.47 -14.73
N ALA A 237 -4.03 17.04 -13.48
CA ALA A 237 -4.70 17.53 -12.28
C ALA A 237 -4.28 18.95 -11.92
N LYS A 238 -5.25 19.77 -11.51
CA LYS A 238 -5.07 21.19 -11.16
C LYS A 238 -5.38 21.52 -9.70
N GLY A 239 -5.93 20.56 -8.95
CA GLY A 239 -6.17 20.68 -7.51
C GLY A 239 -4.88 20.74 -6.70
N GLU A 240 -4.99 21.30 -5.50
CA GLU A 240 -3.89 21.38 -4.51
C GLU A 240 -3.60 20.02 -3.89
N VAL A 241 -4.65 19.20 -3.78
CA VAL A 241 -4.60 17.80 -3.33
C VAL A 241 -4.96 16.89 -4.50
N LEU A 242 -4.33 15.72 -4.55
CA LEU A 242 -4.70 14.62 -5.42
C LEU A 242 -5.41 13.56 -4.57
N THR A 243 -6.59 13.13 -5.00
CA THR A 243 -7.31 12.02 -4.36
C THR A 243 -7.46 10.89 -5.37
N PHE A 244 -6.74 9.80 -5.17
CA PHE A 244 -6.81 8.62 -6.01
C PHE A 244 -7.90 7.69 -5.50
N LEU A 245 -8.76 7.23 -6.40
CA LEU A 245 -9.82 6.27 -6.12
C LEU A 245 -9.90 5.24 -7.26
N ASP A 246 -10.22 4.00 -6.92
CA ASP A 246 -10.50 2.97 -7.92
C ASP A 246 -11.88 3.18 -8.56
N SER A 247 -12.10 2.57 -9.72
CA SER A 247 -13.32 2.76 -10.54
C SER A 247 -14.55 2.00 -10.06
N HIS A 248 -14.46 1.32 -8.92
CA HIS A 248 -15.48 0.46 -8.33
C HIS A 248 -15.59 0.66 -6.82
N ILE A 249 -15.87 1.90 -6.46
CA ILE A 249 -16.01 2.34 -5.08
C ILE A 249 -17.34 3.07 -4.86
N GLU A 250 -17.72 3.23 -3.60
CA GLU A 250 -18.74 4.20 -3.20
C GLU A 250 -18.29 4.91 -1.93
N VAL A 251 -18.17 6.24 -2.00
CA VAL A 251 -17.73 7.03 -0.84
C VAL A 251 -18.87 7.22 0.17
N ALA A 252 -18.59 7.16 1.47
CA ALA A 252 -19.59 7.40 2.50
C ALA A 252 -19.89 8.91 2.69
N PRO A 253 -21.00 9.29 3.36
CA PRO A 253 -21.23 10.67 3.76
C PRO A 253 -20.06 11.26 4.57
N GLY A 254 -19.59 12.45 4.18
CA GLY A 254 -18.53 13.19 4.90
C GLY A 254 -17.16 12.51 4.92
N TRP A 255 -16.86 11.70 3.90
CA TRP A 255 -15.59 11.01 3.73
C TRP A 255 -14.42 11.95 3.43
N LEU A 256 -14.65 13.11 2.79
CA LEU A 256 -13.57 13.88 2.16
C LEU A 256 -12.91 14.87 3.12
N GLU A 257 -13.71 15.58 3.91
CA GLU A 257 -13.27 16.61 4.83
C GLU A 257 -12.20 16.11 5.83
N PRO A 258 -12.36 14.93 6.46
CA PRO A 258 -11.34 14.40 7.36
C PRO A 258 -9.99 14.18 6.66
N LEU A 259 -9.99 13.74 5.40
CA LEU A 259 -8.76 13.52 4.64
C LEU A 259 -8.07 14.87 4.34
N LEU A 260 -8.82 15.84 3.83
CA LEU A 260 -8.27 17.13 3.45
C LEU A 260 -7.81 17.95 4.66
N ASP A 261 -8.46 17.80 5.81
CA ASP A 261 -8.09 18.49 7.05
C ASP A 261 -6.71 18.09 7.56
N ARG A 262 -6.37 16.80 7.45
CA ARG A 262 -5.03 16.29 7.80
C ARG A 262 -3.95 16.84 6.89
N ILE A 263 -4.18 16.83 5.57
CA ILE A 263 -3.25 17.40 4.59
C ILE A 263 -3.13 18.92 4.78
N ASN A 264 -4.22 19.61 5.12
CA ASN A 264 -4.21 21.03 5.42
C ASN A 264 -3.36 21.36 6.65
N THR A 265 -3.38 20.49 7.66
CA THR A 265 -2.56 20.62 8.87
C THR A 265 -1.09 20.35 8.58
N ASN A 266 -0.80 19.31 7.80
CA ASN A 266 0.55 19.00 7.35
C ASN A 266 0.52 18.46 5.90
N TYR A 267 1.05 19.25 4.97
CA TYR A 267 1.01 18.91 3.54
C TYR A 267 1.89 17.69 3.18
N THR A 268 2.80 17.27 4.07
CA THR A 268 3.62 16.06 3.91
C THR A 268 2.96 14.78 4.45
N THR A 269 1.71 14.87 4.91
CA THR A 269 0.93 13.71 5.34
C THR A 269 0.15 13.12 4.17
N VAL A 270 0.30 11.82 3.96
CA VAL A 270 -0.49 11.00 3.05
C VAL A 270 -1.59 10.33 3.86
N VAL A 271 -2.83 10.41 3.39
CA VAL A 271 -3.99 9.90 4.14
C VAL A 271 -4.80 8.90 3.34
N CYS A 272 -5.21 7.83 4.01
CA CYS A 272 -6.08 6.80 3.46
C CYS A 272 -7.41 6.77 4.24
N PRO A 273 -8.55 6.58 3.55
CA PRO A 273 -9.79 6.25 4.24
C PRO A 273 -9.74 4.83 4.81
N VAL A 274 -10.64 4.52 5.74
CA VAL A 274 -11.06 3.14 5.99
C VAL A 274 -11.75 2.61 4.74
N ILE A 275 -11.32 1.43 4.31
CA ILE A 275 -11.84 0.78 3.11
C ILE A 275 -12.90 -0.24 3.55
N ASP A 276 -14.16 0.13 3.40
CA ASP A 276 -15.29 -0.76 3.67
C ASP A 276 -15.47 -1.77 2.53
N THR A 277 -16.20 -2.85 2.77
CA THR A 277 -16.43 -3.90 1.77
C THR A 277 -17.77 -3.69 1.06
N ILE A 278 -17.75 -3.58 -0.26
CA ILE A 278 -18.94 -3.78 -1.08
C ILE A 278 -18.91 -5.23 -1.57
N LYS A 279 -19.86 -6.06 -1.11
CA LYS A 279 -19.86 -7.49 -1.46
C LYS A 279 -20.08 -7.67 -2.96
N ALA A 280 -19.21 -8.46 -3.61
CA ALA A 280 -19.23 -8.68 -5.06
C ALA A 280 -20.51 -9.35 -5.57
N ASP A 281 -21.22 -10.11 -4.72
CA ASP A 281 -22.39 -10.90 -5.09
C ASP A 281 -23.72 -10.13 -4.97
N THR A 282 -23.90 -9.41 -3.88
CA THR A 282 -25.15 -8.77 -3.44
C THR A 282 -25.07 -7.25 -3.45
N PHE A 283 -23.87 -6.67 -3.61
CA PHE A 283 -23.60 -5.23 -3.52
C PHE A 283 -24.01 -4.59 -2.18
N GLU A 284 -24.11 -5.39 -1.12
CA GLU A 284 -24.22 -4.91 0.25
C GLU A 284 -22.99 -4.05 0.59
N TYR A 285 -23.24 -2.87 1.19
CA TYR A 285 -22.20 -2.02 1.77
C TYR A 285 -21.97 -2.48 3.21
N ALA A 286 -20.97 -3.33 3.40
CA ALA A 286 -20.58 -3.86 4.70
C ALA A 286 -19.45 -3.01 5.29
N TYR A 287 -19.74 -2.39 6.44
CA TYR A 287 -18.80 -1.57 7.20
C TYR A 287 -18.71 -2.08 8.64
N GLY A 288 -17.58 -1.80 9.29
CA GLY A 288 -17.33 -2.16 10.68
C GLY A 288 -16.62 -1.03 11.40
N ASN A 289 -16.57 -1.13 12.73
CA ASN A 289 -15.83 -0.18 13.57
C ASN A 289 -14.35 -0.56 13.71
N GLU A 290 -13.95 -1.72 13.17
CA GLU A 290 -12.57 -2.18 13.20
C GLU A 290 -11.74 -1.43 12.17
N VAL A 291 -10.65 -0.83 12.65
CA VAL A 291 -9.68 -0.13 11.82
C VAL A 291 -8.40 -0.95 11.79
N PHE A 292 -7.86 -1.16 10.60
CA PHE A 292 -6.61 -1.85 10.36
C PHE A 292 -5.57 -0.88 9.80
N VAL A 293 -4.30 -1.16 10.04
CA VAL A 293 -3.17 -0.48 9.43
C VAL A 293 -2.51 -1.41 8.40
N GLY A 294 -1.86 -0.82 7.42
CA GLY A 294 -1.11 -1.54 6.40
C GLY A 294 0.26 -1.99 6.90
N GLY A 295 0.61 -3.23 6.60
CA GLY A 295 1.95 -3.80 6.75
C GLY A 295 2.38 -4.53 5.49
N PHE A 296 3.41 -5.35 5.63
CA PHE A 296 3.92 -6.21 4.55
C PHE A 296 4.80 -7.32 5.13
N ASP A 297 4.94 -8.41 4.38
CA ASP A 297 5.89 -9.48 4.69
C ASP A 297 7.15 -9.40 3.80
N TRP A 298 8.11 -10.31 3.98
CA TRP A 298 9.31 -10.34 3.12
C TRP A 298 9.06 -10.80 1.68
N ASN A 299 7.81 -11.18 1.31
CA ASN A 299 7.43 -11.25 -0.10
C ASN A 299 7.21 -9.87 -0.71
N LEU A 300 7.24 -8.80 0.09
CA LEU A 300 6.86 -7.44 -0.29
C LEU A 300 5.42 -7.41 -0.83
N LEU A 301 4.55 -8.17 -0.19
CA LEU A 301 3.11 -8.11 -0.42
C LEU A 301 2.46 -7.36 0.73
N PHE A 302 1.45 -6.56 0.40
CA PHE A 302 0.66 -5.82 1.38
C PHE A 302 -0.21 -6.76 2.21
N SER A 303 -0.35 -6.45 3.50
CA SER A 303 -1.24 -7.13 4.43
C SER A 303 -1.89 -6.14 5.40
N TRP A 304 -3.08 -6.47 5.89
CA TRP A 304 -3.77 -5.71 6.92
C TRP A 304 -3.39 -6.25 8.30
N HIS A 305 -3.09 -5.35 9.24
CA HIS A 305 -2.78 -5.69 10.62
C HIS A 305 -3.65 -4.88 11.58
N SER A 306 -3.94 -5.46 12.74
CA SER A 306 -4.56 -4.72 13.84
C SER A 306 -3.66 -3.56 14.27
N ILE A 307 -4.27 -2.50 14.79
CA ILE A 307 -3.53 -1.33 15.28
C ILE A 307 -2.57 -1.76 16.41
N PRO A 308 -1.26 -1.52 16.30
CA PRO A 308 -0.30 -1.83 17.35
C PRO A 308 -0.61 -1.11 18.66
N GLU A 309 -0.33 -1.74 19.80
CA GLU A 309 -0.60 -1.16 21.12
C GLU A 309 0.07 0.21 21.32
N ARG A 310 1.25 0.44 20.74
CA ARG A 310 1.95 1.74 20.79
C ARG A 310 1.14 2.87 20.16
N GLU A 311 0.39 2.61 19.09
CA GLU A 311 -0.41 3.62 18.42
C GLU A 311 -1.67 3.91 19.23
N ASN A 312 -2.28 2.89 19.84
CA ASN A 312 -3.45 3.06 20.70
C ASN A 312 -3.14 3.85 21.98
N LYS A 313 -1.93 3.73 22.54
CA LYS A 313 -1.52 4.49 23.74
C LYS A 313 -1.56 6.00 23.56
N ASN A 314 -1.39 6.48 22.32
CA ASN A 314 -1.33 7.90 22.00
C ASN A 314 -2.67 8.48 21.53
N ARG A 315 -3.74 7.67 21.51
CA ARG A 315 -5.07 8.05 21.01
C ARG A 315 -6.05 8.12 22.17
N PHE A 316 -6.78 9.22 22.28
CA PHE A 316 -7.85 9.41 23.24
C PHE A 316 -9.18 8.83 22.76
N ASN A 317 -9.38 8.75 21.44
CA ASN A 317 -10.57 8.20 20.81
C ASN A 317 -10.20 7.21 19.67
N PRO A 318 -10.87 6.05 19.56
CA PRO A 318 -10.62 5.08 18.48
C PRO A 318 -10.89 5.57 17.05
N ALA A 319 -11.53 6.73 16.89
CA ALA A 319 -11.77 7.37 15.60
C ALA A 319 -10.71 8.42 15.21
N GLU A 320 -9.70 8.66 16.07
CA GLU A 320 -8.55 9.51 15.72
C GLU A 320 -7.69 8.89 14.60
N PRO A 321 -7.04 9.69 13.76
CA PRO A 321 -6.05 9.21 12.80
C PRO A 321 -5.01 8.27 13.44
N VAL A 322 -4.55 7.29 12.68
CA VAL A 322 -3.55 6.32 13.14
C VAL A 322 -2.43 6.18 12.11
N ASN A 323 -1.18 6.14 12.55
CA ASN A 323 -0.06 5.95 11.65
C ASN A 323 -0.07 4.54 11.08
N SER A 324 0.15 4.43 9.78
CA SER A 324 0.19 3.18 9.05
C SER A 324 1.58 2.98 8.45
N PRO A 325 2.25 1.84 8.69
CA PRO A 325 3.52 1.53 8.04
C PRO A 325 3.43 1.57 6.51
N THR A 326 2.36 1.00 5.95
CA THR A 326 2.10 0.97 4.52
C THR A 326 0.64 1.29 4.21
N MET A 327 0.31 1.41 2.93
CA MET A 327 -1.08 1.55 2.46
C MET A 327 -1.40 0.50 1.39
N ALA A 328 -2.69 0.18 1.25
CA ALA A 328 -3.17 -0.66 0.15
C ALA A 328 -2.89 -0.02 -1.22
N GLY A 329 -2.93 1.33 -1.29
CA GLY A 329 -2.55 2.12 -2.46
C GLY A 329 -3.68 2.37 -3.46
N GLY A 330 -4.83 1.68 -3.37
CA GLY A 330 -6.01 1.93 -4.20
C GLY A 330 -6.62 3.32 -3.95
N LEU A 331 -6.81 3.66 -2.67
CA LEU A 331 -7.54 4.83 -2.23
C LEU A 331 -6.69 5.66 -1.26
N PHE A 332 -6.31 6.88 -1.65
CA PHE A 332 -5.58 7.80 -0.79
C PHE A 332 -5.66 9.25 -1.27
N SER A 333 -5.36 10.20 -0.39
CA SER A 333 -5.15 11.60 -0.74
C SER A 333 -3.76 12.07 -0.34
N ILE A 334 -3.17 12.94 -1.16
CA ILE A 334 -1.83 13.50 -0.96
C ILE A 334 -1.78 14.93 -1.52
N SER A 335 -1.02 15.82 -0.87
CA SER A 335 -0.72 17.12 -1.47
C SER A 335 -0.03 16.92 -2.84
N LYS A 336 -0.52 17.58 -3.89
CA LYS A 336 0.09 17.50 -5.22
C LYS A 336 1.57 17.89 -5.16
N LYS A 337 1.87 18.98 -4.43
CA LYS A 337 3.23 19.46 -4.20
C LYS A 337 4.10 18.38 -3.56
N PHE A 338 3.63 17.74 -2.48
CA PHE A 338 4.41 16.72 -1.80
C PHE A 338 4.61 15.47 -2.68
N PHE A 339 3.59 15.07 -3.44
CA PHE A 339 3.72 13.95 -4.38
C PHE A 339 4.80 14.21 -5.45
N GLU A 340 4.88 15.45 -5.95
CA GLU A 340 5.93 15.88 -6.89
C GLU A 340 7.31 15.95 -6.21
N GLU A 341 7.41 16.44 -4.98
CA GLU A 341 8.65 16.45 -4.18
C GLU A 341 9.20 15.04 -3.93
N LEU A 342 8.32 14.06 -3.70
CA LEU A 342 8.68 12.64 -3.58
C LEU A 342 9.06 11.98 -4.93
N GLY A 343 9.06 12.74 -6.03
CA GLY A 343 9.32 12.23 -7.38
C GLY A 343 8.22 11.35 -7.92
N THR A 344 6.98 11.52 -7.44
CA THR A 344 5.77 10.76 -7.80
C THR A 344 5.97 9.24 -7.66
N TYR A 345 5.32 8.42 -8.47
CA TYR A 345 5.68 7.00 -8.59
C TYR A 345 6.96 6.80 -9.42
N ASP A 346 7.61 5.64 -9.25
CA ASP A 346 8.65 5.22 -10.19
C ASP A 346 8.07 4.93 -11.57
N GLU A 347 8.37 5.78 -12.56
CA GLU A 347 7.94 5.61 -13.96
C GLU A 347 8.43 4.30 -14.61
N GLY A 348 9.49 3.72 -14.04
CA GLY A 348 10.03 2.42 -14.42
C GLY A 348 9.19 1.24 -13.94
N PHE A 349 8.20 1.46 -13.06
CA PHE A 349 7.19 0.46 -12.74
C PHE A 349 6.21 0.25 -13.90
N GLU A 350 5.80 -1.00 -14.04
CA GLU A 350 4.92 -1.47 -15.10
C GLU A 350 3.63 -2.01 -14.52
N VAL A 351 2.51 -1.75 -15.22
CA VAL A 351 1.17 -2.29 -14.94
C VAL A 351 0.66 -1.99 -13.53
N TRP A 352 1.06 -2.79 -12.55
CA TRP A 352 0.56 -2.78 -11.18
C TRP A 352 1.56 -3.46 -10.22
N GLY A 353 1.49 -3.12 -8.93
CA GLY A 353 2.19 -3.80 -7.85
C GLY A 353 3.50 -3.12 -7.46
N ALA A 354 3.82 -3.24 -6.17
CA ALA A 354 4.93 -2.58 -5.47
C ALA A 354 4.78 -1.06 -5.26
N GLU A 355 3.97 -0.36 -6.06
CA GLU A 355 3.85 1.10 -6.00
C GLU A 355 3.31 1.61 -4.67
N ASN A 356 2.43 0.85 -4.04
CA ASN A 356 1.83 1.17 -2.76
C ASN A 356 2.88 1.13 -1.63
N LEU A 357 3.74 0.09 -1.62
CA LEU A 357 4.85 -0.02 -0.67
C LEU A 357 5.92 1.04 -0.96
N GLU A 358 6.23 1.28 -2.23
CA GLU A 358 7.24 2.25 -2.63
C GLU A 358 6.90 3.67 -2.17
N LEU A 359 5.66 4.10 -2.40
CA LEU A 359 5.21 5.41 -1.94
C LEU A 359 5.12 5.47 -0.41
N SER A 360 4.80 4.36 0.26
CA SER A 360 4.82 4.27 1.74
C SER A 360 6.23 4.50 2.29
N PHE A 361 7.24 3.82 1.72
CA PHE A 361 8.64 3.98 2.12
C PHE A 361 9.16 5.39 1.82
N LYS A 362 8.89 5.93 0.64
CA LYS A 362 9.18 7.33 0.30
C LYS A 362 8.62 8.29 1.34
N THR A 363 7.32 8.16 1.62
CA THR A 363 6.62 9.06 2.54
C THR A 363 7.30 9.07 3.91
N TRP A 364 7.46 7.91 4.53
CA TRP A 364 8.06 7.82 5.86
C TRP A 364 9.54 8.19 5.88
N MET A 365 10.33 7.62 4.98
CA MET A 365 11.78 7.78 5.00
C MET A 365 12.20 9.17 4.56
N CYS A 366 11.39 9.91 3.80
CA CYS A 366 11.72 11.23 3.27
C CYS A 366 10.97 12.38 3.97
N GLY A 367 10.48 12.17 5.20
CA GLY A 367 10.01 13.25 6.08
C GLY A 367 8.50 13.54 6.07
N GLY A 368 7.69 12.64 5.50
CA GLY A 368 6.23 12.65 5.60
C GLY A 368 5.70 11.66 6.64
N THR A 369 4.37 11.58 6.72
CA THR A 369 3.64 10.58 7.52
C THR A 369 2.56 9.92 6.67
N LEU A 370 2.21 8.67 6.99
CA LEU A 370 1.13 7.94 6.33
C LEU A 370 0.09 7.55 7.39
N GLU A 371 -1.16 7.99 7.20
CA GLU A 371 -2.23 7.83 8.19
C GLU A 371 -3.45 7.13 7.61
N ILE A 372 -4.06 6.21 8.36
CA ILE A 372 -5.46 5.80 8.13
C ILE A 372 -6.36 6.76 8.92
N ILE A 373 -7.42 7.24 8.29
CA ILE A 373 -8.36 8.21 8.88
C ILE A 373 -9.70 7.52 9.16
N PRO A 374 -9.96 7.07 10.40
CA PRO A 374 -11.20 6.36 10.75
C PRO A 374 -12.48 7.12 10.45
N CYS A 375 -12.45 8.46 10.46
CA CYS A 375 -13.62 9.27 10.12
C CYS A 375 -13.95 9.33 8.63
N SER A 376 -13.10 8.76 7.77
CA SER A 376 -13.29 8.72 6.32
C SER A 376 -13.49 7.29 5.86
N HIS A 377 -14.65 7.01 5.26
CA HIS A 377 -15.01 5.67 4.80
C HIS A 377 -15.28 5.66 3.30
N VAL A 378 -14.73 4.66 2.62
CA VAL A 378 -15.01 4.40 1.21
C VAL A 378 -15.18 2.91 1.00
N GLY A 379 -16.36 2.50 0.53
CA GLY A 379 -16.62 1.11 0.17
C GLY A 379 -15.95 0.75 -1.14
N HIS A 380 -15.33 -0.43 -1.20
CA HIS A 380 -14.66 -0.96 -2.38
C HIS A 380 -15.23 -2.33 -2.76
N VAL A 381 -15.47 -2.57 -4.05
CA VAL A 381 -15.88 -3.90 -4.55
C VAL A 381 -14.66 -4.82 -4.59
N PHE A 382 -14.47 -5.62 -3.53
CA PHE A 382 -13.42 -6.64 -3.50
C PHE A 382 -13.77 -7.81 -4.42
N ARG A 383 -12.81 -8.23 -5.24
CA ARG A 383 -12.97 -9.30 -6.24
C ARG A 383 -12.05 -10.45 -5.87
N ASP A 384 -12.51 -11.68 -6.06
CA ASP A 384 -11.70 -12.89 -5.81
C ASP A 384 -10.63 -13.12 -6.89
N SER A 385 -10.70 -12.39 -8.00
CA SER A 385 -9.74 -12.47 -9.10
C SER A 385 -9.66 -11.16 -9.87
N PHE A 386 -8.51 -10.90 -10.50
CA PHE A 386 -8.33 -9.80 -11.43
C PHE A 386 -8.94 -10.16 -12.80
N PRO A 387 -10.03 -9.51 -13.24
CA PRO A 387 -10.64 -9.82 -14.54
C PRO A 387 -9.80 -9.31 -15.72
N TYR A 388 -8.87 -8.38 -15.45
CA TYR A 388 -8.01 -7.78 -16.44
C TYR A 388 -6.70 -8.54 -16.48
N GLY A 389 -6.60 -9.54 -17.37
CA GLY A 389 -5.33 -10.17 -17.68
C GLY A 389 -4.27 -9.13 -18.12
N PRO A 390 -2.98 -9.48 -18.07
CA PRO A 390 -1.93 -8.61 -18.58
C PRO A 390 -2.13 -8.43 -20.09
N SER A 391 -1.44 -7.44 -20.68
CA SER A 391 -1.28 -7.38 -22.13
C SER A 391 -0.95 -8.77 -22.67
N LYS A 392 -1.47 -9.18 -23.84
CA LYS A 392 -1.25 -10.51 -24.45
C LYS A 392 0.23 -10.93 -24.57
N ASN A 393 1.18 -10.01 -24.33
CA ASN A 393 2.61 -10.20 -24.43
C ASN A 393 3.37 -10.24 -23.09
N ASP A 394 2.73 -9.98 -21.94
CA ASP A 394 3.40 -9.99 -20.62
C ASP A 394 2.91 -11.18 -19.80
N SER A 395 3.81 -12.09 -19.43
CA SER A 395 3.47 -13.07 -18.38
C SER A 395 3.27 -12.30 -17.07
N ASN A 396 2.14 -12.57 -16.40
CA ASN A 396 1.69 -11.86 -15.20
C ASN A 396 2.75 -11.69 -14.09
N GLU A 397 3.71 -12.61 -14.03
CA GLU A 397 4.70 -12.64 -12.96
C GLU A 397 5.92 -11.73 -13.24
N ASN A 398 6.23 -11.44 -14.50
CA ASN A 398 7.50 -10.78 -14.85
C ASN A 398 7.52 -9.29 -14.47
N TYR A 399 6.43 -8.55 -14.73
CA TYR A 399 6.37 -7.13 -14.38
C TYR A 399 6.35 -6.93 -12.85
N LEU A 400 5.62 -7.76 -12.10
CA LEU A 400 5.57 -7.65 -10.64
C LEU A 400 6.94 -7.96 -10.02
N ARG A 401 7.60 -9.05 -10.45
CA ARG A 401 8.97 -9.38 -10.00
C ARG A 401 9.96 -8.26 -10.31
N ARG A 402 9.82 -7.61 -11.48
CA ARG A 402 10.62 -6.44 -11.87
C ARG A 402 10.34 -5.24 -10.97
N ASN A 403 9.08 -4.89 -10.71
CA ASN A 403 8.71 -3.76 -9.83
C ASN A 403 9.23 -3.99 -8.41
N LEU A 404 9.03 -5.19 -7.85
CA LEU A 404 9.53 -5.58 -6.54
C LEU A 404 11.06 -5.48 -6.45
N ARG A 405 11.79 -5.93 -7.50
CA ARG A 405 13.24 -5.78 -7.57
C ARG A 405 13.68 -4.32 -7.54
N ARG A 406 13.03 -3.45 -8.34
CA ARG A 406 13.32 -2.01 -8.35
C ARG A 406 13.07 -1.36 -6.99
N LEU A 407 11.94 -1.68 -6.34
CA LEU A 407 11.64 -1.22 -4.99
C LEU A 407 12.72 -1.69 -4.00
N ALA A 408 13.08 -2.97 -4.05
CA ALA A 408 14.03 -3.58 -3.13
C ALA A 408 15.42 -2.93 -3.23
N GLU A 409 15.89 -2.72 -4.45
CA GLU A 409 17.21 -2.12 -4.72
C GLU A 409 17.31 -0.66 -4.32
N VAL A 410 16.21 0.10 -4.42
CA VAL A 410 16.21 1.53 -4.08
C VAL A 410 15.95 1.78 -2.60
N TRP A 411 15.10 0.98 -1.94
CA TRP A 411 14.51 1.36 -0.65
C TRP A 411 14.83 0.43 0.53
N LEU A 412 15.23 -0.83 0.31
CA LEU A 412 15.40 -1.80 1.42
C LEU A 412 16.81 -1.89 2.00
N ASP A 413 17.79 -1.15 1.46
CA ASP A 413 19.20 -1.21 1.90
C ASP A 413 19.70 -2.68 1.96
N ASP A 414 20.37 -3.06 3.05
CA ASP A 414 20.85 -4.44 3.27
C ASP A 414 19.74 -5.45 3.59
N TYR A 415 18.50 -4.99 3.81
CA TYR A 415 17.36 -5.87 4.12
C TYR A 415 16.76 -6.54 2.88
N LYS A 416 17.11 -6.07 1.66
CA LYS A 416 16.71 -6.74 0.41
C LYS A 416 17.11 -8.21 0.35
N LYS A 417 18.16 -8.60 1.08
CA LYS A 417 18.60 -10.00 1.21
C LYS A 417 17.48 -10.92 1.72
N TYR A 418 16.61 -10.45 2.62
CA TYR A 418 15.50 -11.26 3.15
C TYR A 418 14.41 -11.48 2.10
N HIS A 419 14.15 -10.45 1.28
CA HIS A 419 13.28 -10.59 0.13
C HIS A 419 13.83 -11.60 -0.87
N TYR A 420 15.11 -11.49 -1.25
CA TYR A 420 15.72 -12.44 -2.19
C TYR A 420 15.94 -13.83 -1.60
N GLN A 421 16.09 -13.97 -0.28
CA GLN A 421 16.12 -15.28 0.37
C GLN A 421 14.77 -15.99 0.25
N ARG A 422 13.66 -15.24 0.30
CA ARG A 422 12.31 -15.78 0.21
C ARG A 422 11.83 -15.97 -1.23
N ARG A 423 12.08 -14.99 -2.11
CA ARG A 423 11.58 -14.91 -3.49
C ARG A 423 12.64 -15.16 -4.55
N GLY A 424 13.89 -15.46 -4.15
CA GLY A 424 15.02 -15.58 -5.07
C GLY A 424 15.34 -14.25 -5.71
N GLU A 425 16.54 -14.12 -6.25
CA GLU A 425 16.81 -12.95 -7.10
C GLU A 425 16.07 -13.12 -8.43
N PRO A 426 15.27 -12.14 -8.88
CA PRO A 426 14.58 -12.27 -10.16
C PRO A 426 15.54 -12.27 -11.35
N ASP A 427 15.39 -13.24 -12.25
CA ASP A 427 16.09 -13.29 -13.55
C ASP A 427 15.63 -12.18 -14.53
N VAL A 428 14.65 -11.36 -14.12
CA VAL A 428 14.11 -10.26 -14.92
C VAL A 428 15.00 -9.02 -14.73
N PRO A 429 15.48 -8.37 -15.81
CA PRO A 429 16.24 -7.13 -15.71
C PRO A 429 15.44 -6.05 -14.96
N MET A 430 16.06 -5.34 -14.03
CA MET A 430 15.42 -4.26 -13.25
C MET A 430 15.34 -2.92 -14.00
N GLY A 431 16.10 -2.77 -15.10
CA GLY A 431 16.24 -1.50 -15.82
C GLY A 431 17.05 -0.47 -15.01
N ASP A 432 17.09 0.78 -15.46
CA ASP A 432 17.84 1.84 -14.77
C ASP A 432 17.08 2.38 -13.54
N ILE A 433 17.77 2.50 -12.42
CA ILE A 433 17.27 3.05 -11.14
C ILE A 433 18.11 4.24 -10.64
N THR A 434 19.06 4.73 -11.45
CA THR A 434 20.02 5.78 -11.07
C THR A 434 19.34 7.03 -10.56
N GLU A 435 18.32 7.52 -11.26
CA GLU A 435 17.56 8.72 -10.85
C GLU A 435 16.77 8.50 -9.56
N ARG A 436 16.31 7.27 -9.28
CA ARG A 436 15.58 6.94 -8.04
C ARG A 436 16.53 6.92 -6.84
N ILE A 437 17.73 6.36 -7.00
CA ILE A 437 18.79 6.41 -5.98
C ILE A 437 19.22 7.86 -5.71
N LYS A 438 19.42 8.65 -6.77
CA LYS A 438 19.79 10.07 -6.67
C LYS A 438 18.71 10.89 -5.96
N LEU A 439 17.44 10.68 -6.31
CA LEU A 439 16.30 11.30 -5.63
C LEU A 439 16.31 11.00 -4.12
N ARG A 440 16.44 9.72 -3.74
CA ARG A 440 16.49 9.30 -2.34
C ARG A 440 17.63 10.01 -1.57
N LYS A 441 18.80 10.14 -2.20
CA LYS A 441 19.95 10.86 -1.62
C LYS A 441 19.67 12.36 -1.49
N ASN A 442 19.14 13.00 -2.53
CA ASN A 442 18.88 14.45 -2.57
C ASN A 442 17.83 14.89 -1.55
N LEU A 443 16.81 14.07 -1.31
CA LEU A 443 15.79 14.30 -0.29
C LEU A 443 16.31 14.06 1.15
N GLY A 444 17.53 13.53 1.32
CA GLY A 444 18.08 13.21 2.63
C GLY A 444 17.29 12.12 3.36
N CYS A 445 16.71 11.17 2.61
CA CYS A 445 15.84 10.16 3.20
C CYS A 445 16.59 9.26 4.19
N LYS A 446 15.89 8.81 5.22
CA LYS A 446 16.37 7.88 6.24
C LYS A 446 16.66 6.49 5.65
N SER A 447 17.37 5.67 6.42
CA SER A 447 17.62 4.26 6.07
C SER A 447 16.38 3.40 6.29
N PHE A 448 16.35 2.24 5.66
CA PHE A 448 15.30 1.25 5.90
C PHE A 448 15.36 0.70 7.32
N LYS A 449 16.55 0.63 7.92
CA LYS A 449 16.70 0.35 9.35
C LYS A 449 15.92 1.35 10.21
N TRP A 450 16.03 2.64 9.91
CA TRP A 450 15.25 3.67 10.62
C TRP A 450 13.74 3.44 10.44
N PHE A 451 13.29 3.07 9.24
CA PHE A 451 11.89 2.76 8.99
C PHE A 451 11.41 1.59 9.87
N ILE A 452 12.15 0.48 9.93
CA ILE A 452 11.77 -0.65 10.79
C ILE A 452 11.80 -0.24 12.27
N ASP A 453 12.85 0.45 12.73
CA ASP A 453 12.99 0.79 14.15
C ASP A 453 11.94 1.82 14.64
N ASN A 454 11.44 2.69 13.76
CA ASN A 454 10.61 3.85 14.17
C ASN A 454 9.18 3.82 13.62
N VAL A 455 8.96 3.18 12.48
CA VAL A 455 7.66 3.16 11.79
C VAL A 455 7.00 1.79 11.88
N TYR A 456 7.77 0.71 11.76
CA TYR A 456 7.24 -0.66 11.79
C TYR A 456 8.06 -1.64 12.66
N PRO A 457 8.22 -1.37 13.96
CA PRO A 457 8.99 -2.23 14.87
C PRO A 457 8.35 -3.59 15.10
N GLU A 458 7.08 -3.76 14.74
CA GLU A 458 6.35 -5.02 14.83
C GLU A 458 6.74 -6.02 13.72
N LEU A 459 7.40 -5.57 12.65
CA LEU A 459 7.83 -6.43 11.54
C LEU A 459 8.86 -7.47 12.03
N PHE A 460 8.58 -8.75 11.80
CA PHE A 460 9.54 -9.82 12.07
C PHE A 460 10.77 -9.68 11.17
N ILE A 461 11.99 -9.62 11.73
CA ILE A 461 13.24 -9.55 10.97
C ILE A 461 13.95 -10.92 11.03
N PRO A 462 14.22 -11.60 9.88
CA PRO A 462 14.88 -12.91 9.84
C PRO A 462 16.39 -12.88 10.14
N GLU A 463 16.86 -12.02 11.04
CA GLU A 463 18.28 -11.93 11.42
C GLU A 463 18.68 -13.03 12.40
N PHE A 464 17.80 -13.36 13.36
CA PHE A 464 18.03 -14.36 14.40
C PHE A 464 17.22 -15.63 14.13
N ILE A 465 17.56 -16.32 13.03
CA ILE A 465 16.92 -17.59 12.64
C ILE A 465 17.91 -18.75 12.72
N LYS A 466 17.41 -19.91 13.15
CA LYS A 466 18.09 -21.20 13.14
C LYS A 466 17.93 -21.93 11.81
N GLY A 467 16.85 -21.68 11.05
CA GLY A 467 16.60 -22.31 9.76
C GLY A 467 15.48 -21.64 8.99
N TYR A 468 15.32 -21.97 7.71
CA TYR A 468 14.27 -21.44 6.85
C TYR A 468 14.06 -22.26 5.57
N GLY A 469 12.86 -22.19 5.02
CA GLY A 469 12.46 -22.89 3.80
C GLY A 469 11.32 -23.85 4.09
N MET A 470 11.30 -24.98 3.39
CA MET A 470 10.28 -25.99 3.62
C MET A 470 10.51 -26.74 4.94
N ILE A 471 9.41 -27.10 5.60
CA ILE A 471 9.38 -27.96 6.77
C ILE A 471 8.50 -29.15 6.44
N GLY A 472 9.08 -30.35 6.32
CA GLY A 472 8.35 -31.51 5.83
C GLY A 472 8.70 -32.83 6.51
N ALA A 473 7.72 -33.72 6.53
CA ALA A 473 7.80 -35.11 7.00
C ALA A 473 6.99 -36.01 6.06
N ASN A 474 7.51 -37.18 5.73
CA ASN A 474 6.86 -38.17 4.86
C ASN A 474 6.28 -37.58 3.54
N GLN A 475 7.07 -36.79 2.81
CA GLN A 475 6.68 -36.09 1.56
C GLN A 475 5.59 -35.02 1.69
N MET A 476 5.08 -34.78 2.91
CA MET A 476 4.16 -33.71 3.23
C MET A 476 4.93 -32.53 3.85
N CYS A 477 4.56 -31.32 3.47
CA CYS A 477 5.13 -30.08 3.97
C CYS A 477 4.05 -29.25 4.62
N LEU A 478 4.46 -28.49 5.65
CA LEU A 478 3.63 -27.43 6.23
C LEU A 478 3.26 -26.44 5.11
N ASP A 479 1.97 -26.23 4.90
CA ASP A 479 1.43 -25.33 3.88
C ASP A 479 0.43 -24.40 4.55
N ASN A 480 0.56 -23.10 4.36
CA ASN A 480 -0.53 -22.18 4.66
C ASN A 480 -0.45 -21.02 3.68
N TRP A 481 -1.50 -20.85 2.87
CA TRP A 481 -1.75 -19.60 2.17
C TRP A 481 -2.37 -18.66 3.21
N VAL A 482 -1.64 -17.64 3.61
CA VAL A 482 -2.21 -16.57 4.45
C VAL A 482 -3.06 -15.70 3.54
N GLU A 483 -4.23 -16.20 3.14
CA GLU A 483 -5.20 -15.47 2.30
C GLU A 483 -6.40 -14.95 3.10
N SER A 484 -6.50 -15.28 4.38
CA SER A 484 -7.69 -14.99 5.18
C SER A 484 -7.36 -14.38 6.52
N ASN A 485 -8.21 -13.44 6.95
CA ASN A 485 -8.22 -12.78 8.26
C ASN A 485 -8.53 -13.72 9.44
N ASP A 486 -8.54 -15.05 9.24
CA ASP A 486 -8.82 -16.01 10.30
C ASP A 486 -7.52 -16.36 11.03
N ILE A 487 -7.31 -15.67 12.15
CA ILE A 487 -6.15 -15.80 13.05
C ILE A 487 -6.08 -17.15 13.78
N TYR A 488 -7.05 -18.05 13.57
CA TYR A 488 -7.15 -19.36 14.22
C TYR A 488 -7.09 -20.53 13.24
N GLN A 489 -6.50 -20.33 12.06
CA GLN A 489 -6.52 -21.38 11.05
C GLN A 489 -5.72 -22.62 11.45
N PRO A 490 -6.31 -23.82 11.24
CA PRO A 490 -5.54 -25.05 11.28
C PRO A 490 -4.45 -24.98 10.20
N ILE A 491 -3.27 -25.48 10.53
CA ILE A 491 -2.17 -25.54 9.55
C ILE A 491 -2.48 -26.65 8.56
N THR A 492 -2.42 -26.34 7.27
CA THR A 492 -2.66 -27.35 6.23
C THR A 492 -1.38 -28.12 5.88
N LEU A 493 -1.56 -29.34 5.38
CA LEU A 493 -0.49 -30.16 4.85
C LEU A 493 -0.70 -30.36 3.35
N LYS A 494 0.34 -30.13 2.56
CA LYS A 494 0.35 -30.47 1.13
C LYS A 494 1.62 -31.22 0.77
N LYS A 495 1.59 -31.92 -0.36
CA LYS A 495 2.81 -32.51 -0.91
C LYS A 495 3.87 -31.44 -1.04
N CYS A 496 5.08 -31.75 -0.57
CA CYS A 496 6.22 -30.86 -0.73
C CYS A 496 6.44 -30.59 -2.21
N TYR A 497 6.50 -29.32 -2.60
CA TYR A 497 6.77 -28.93 -3.97
C TYR A 497 8.00 -28.03 -4.00
N SER A 498 8.98 -28.39 -4.83
CA SER A 498 10.09 -27.48 -5.12
C SER A 498 9.59 -26.44 -6.12
N THR A 499 8.97 -25.39 -5.60
CA THR A 499 9.13 -24.09 -6.25
C THR A 499 10.46 -23.54 -5.76
N SER A 500 11.17 -22.79 -6.60
CA SER A 500 12.47 -22.21 -6.25
C SER A 500 12.44 -21.35 -4.97
N LEU A 501 11.24 -21.02 -4.45
CA LEU A 501 10.97 -19.94 -3.49
C LEU A 501 10.00 -20.35 -2.35
N GLY A 502 9.63 -21.62 -2.25
CA GLY A 502 8.79 -22.17 -1.16
C GLY A 502 7.32 -21.71 -1.10
N GLY A 503 6.94 -20.54 -1.63
CA GLY A 503 5.53 -20.09 -1.70
C GLY A 503 4.78 -20.17 -0.35
N SER A 504 3.62 -20.83 -0.34
CA SER A 504 2.86 -21.13 0.89
C SER A 504 3.59 -22.07 1.85
N GLN A 505 4.59 -22.82 1.39
CA GLN A 505 5.41 -23.76 2.16
C GLN A 505 6.73 -23.16 2.70
N PHE A 506 6.97 -21.86 2.54
CA PHE A 506 8.14 -21.21 3.13
C PHE A 506 7.89 -20.83 4.60
N TRP A 507 8.74 -21.30 5.51
CA TRP A 507 8.68 -21.03 6.95
C TRP A 507 10.04 -20.57 7.50
N TYR A 508 10.02 -19.91 8.65
CA TYR A 508 11.23 -19.61 9.43
C TYR A 508 11.24 -20.46 10.71
N TYR A 509 12.43 -20.85 11.14
CA TYR A 509 12.67 -21.41 12.47
C TYR A 509 13.51 -20.41 13.28
N SER A 510 12.93 -19.76 14.28
CA SER A 510 13.58 -18.67 15.02
C SER A 510 14.57 -19.18 16.06
N ASP A 511 15.45 -18.29 16.52
CA ASP A 511 16.35 -18.53 17.66
C ASP A 511 15.59 -18.85 18.98
N LYS A 512 14.36 -18.37 19.12
CA LYS A 512 13.42 -18.70 20.22
C LYS A 512 12.74 -20.06 20.08
N ASN A 513 13.15 -20.89 19.11
CA ASN A 513 12.53 -22.18 18.81
C ASN A 513 11.06 -22.05 18.38
N GLU A 514 10.71 -21.01 17.64
CA GLU A 514 9.36 -20.87 17.07
C GLU A 514 9.38 -21.26 15.59
N ILE A 515 8.38 -22.00 15.13
CA ILE A 515 8.13 -22.21 13.69
C ILE A 515 7.18 -21.10 13.23
N ARG A 516 7.65 -20.25 12.31
CA ARG A 516 7.00 -18.96 12.00
C ARG A 516 6.60 -18.85 10.54
N LYS A 517 5.42 -18.29 10.34
CA LYS A 517 4.96 -17.64 9.12
C LYS A 517 4.87 -16.15 9.43
N GLU A 518 6.02 -15.47 9.38
CA GLU A 518 6.14 -14.04 9.68
C GLU A 518 5.72 -13.68 11.13
N GLU A 519 4.56 -13.04 11.29
CA GLU A 519 3.97 -12.65 12.57
C GLU A 519 3.15 -13.77 13.23
N TYR A 520 2.89 -14.87 12.52
CA TYR A 520 2.18 -16.03 13.05
C TYR A 520 3.14 -17.17 13.38
N CYS A 521 2.88 -17.84 14.48
CA CYS A 521 3.65 -18.95 15.00
C CYS A 521 2.78 -20.20 15.04
N VAL A 522 3.40 -21.36 14.83
CA VAL A 522 2.77 -22.66 15.11
C VAL A 522 2.51 -22.74 16.62
N ASP A 523 1.25 -22.90 17.00
CA ASP A 523 0.79 -22.93 18.39
C ASP A 523 0.08 -24.24 18.70
N TYR A 524 0.36 -24.78 19.90
CA TYR A 524 -0.34 -25.94 20.46
C TYR A 524 -0.62 -25.72 21.95
N SER A 525 -1.90 -25.56 22.29
CA SER A 525 -2.38 -25.32 23.66
C SER A 525 -2.44 -26.58 24.54
N GLY A 526 -2.19 -27.76 23.98
CA GLY A 526 -2.44 -29.05 24.67
C GLY A 526 -3.85 -29.61 24.47
N ASP A 527 -4.79 -28.82 23.96
CA ASP A 527 -6.16 -29.27 23.68
C ASP A 527 -6.23 -29.95 22.31
N GLU A 528 -6.46 -31.27 22.30
CA GLU A 528 -6.56 -32.05 21.06
C GLU A 528 -7.76 -31.63 20.18
N ASN A 529 -8.80 -30.98 20.74
CA ASN A 529 -9.92 -30.46 19.94
C ASN A 529 -9.56 -29.18 19.17
N ILE A 530 -8.63 -28.38 19.71
CA ILE A 530 -8.12 -27.18 19.04
C ILE A 530 -7.04 -27.57 18.03
N GLY A 531 -6.22 -28.57 18.39
CA GLY A 531 -5.14 -29.06 17.53
C GLY A 531 -4.00 -28.05 17.35
N VAL A 532 -3.15 -28.30 16.35
CA VAL A 532 -2.05 -27.40 15.97
C VAL A 532 -2.57 -26.36 14.99
N ARG A 533 -2.32 -25.08 15.28
CA ARG A 533 -2.83 -23.94 14.50
C ARG A 533 -1.81 -22.83 14.35
N LEU A 534 -2.10 -21.89 13.47
CA LEU A 534 -1.44 -20.59 13.50
C LEU A 534 -2.03 -19.70 14.60
N TYR A 535 -1.18 -18.97 15.28
CA TYR A 535 -1.57 -17.94 16.25
C TYR A 535 -0.55 -16.79 16.22
N PRO A 536 -0.95 -15.53 16.52
CA PRO A 536 0.02 -14.43 16.61
C PRO A 536 1.20 -14.77 17.52
N CYS A 537 2.41 -14.55 17.04
CA CYS A 537 3.63 -14.84 17.78
C CYS A 537 3.72 -13.96 19.02
N HIS A 538 3.65 -14.55 20.21
CA HIS A 538 3.69 -13.81 21.48
C HIS A 538 5.07 -13.84 22.15
N GLY A 539 6.01 -14.65 21.67
CA GLY A 539 7.40 -14.66 22.16
C GLY A 539 7.59 -15.09 23.61
N ASN A 540 6.56 -15.69 24.24
CA ASN A 540 6.54 -16.09 25.66
C ASN A 540 6.87 -17.58 25.86
N TYR A 541 7.47 -18.24 24.86
CA TYR A 541 7.75 -19.69 24.87
C TYR A 541 6.47 -20.53 25.10
N GLY A 542 6.60 -21.77 25.58
CA GLY A 542 5.45 -22.60 25.96
C GLY A 542 4.72 -23.21 24.77
N THR A 543 3.49 -22.74 24.49
CA THR A 543 2.61 -23.30 23.45
C THR A 543 3.15 -23.08 22.03
N GLN A 544 3.98 -22.06 21.82
CA GLN A 544 4.62 -21.73 20.54
C GLN A 544 6.07 -22.21 20.42
N GLN A 545 6.59 -22.91 21.44
CA GLN A 545 7.94 -23.43 21.42
C GLN A 545 7.99 -24.84 20.83
N TRP A 546 8.95 -25.03 19.92
CA TRP A 546 9.18 -26.25 19.16
C TRP A 546 10.69 -26.53 19.05
N ASP A 547 11.19 -27.48 19.83
CA ASP A 547 12.59 -27.85 19.86
C ASP A 547 12.88 -28.87 18.75
N TYR A 548 13.63 -28.47 17.73
CA TYR A 548 14.02 -29.33 16.61
C TYR A 548 15.32 -30.07 16.92
N GLN A 549 15.27 -31.40 16.88
CA GLN A 549 16.42 -32.29 17.02
C GLN A 549 16.84 -32.81 15.65
N GLN A 550 17.87 -32.23 15.04
CA GLN A 550 18.26 -32.58 13.67
C GLN A 550 18.66 -34.05 13.48
N GLU A 551 19.31 -34.66 14.47
CA GLU A 551 19.79 -36.06 14.42
C GLU A 551 18.63 -37.06 14.34
N THR A 552 17.52 -36.76 15.02
CA THR A 552 16.33 -37.59 15.06
C THR A 552 15.24 -37.07 14.10
N GLY A 553 15.31 -35.83 13.65
CA GLY A 553 14.22 -35.17 12.94
C GLY A 553 13.00 -34.87 13.80
N PHE A 554 13.06 -35.04 15.12
CA PHE A 554 11.91 -34.73 15.97
C PHE A 554 11.73 -33.23 16.13
N ILE A 555 10.49 -32.76 16.04
CA ILE A 555 10.06 -31.43 16.46
C ILE A 555 9.24 -31.62 17.73
N ILE A 556 9.78 -31.22 18.89
CA ILE A 556 9.22 -31.51 20.21
C ILE A 556 8.58 -30.24 20.77
N ASN A 557 7.34 -30.33 21.25
CA ASN A 557 6.77 -29.26 22.05
C ASN A 557 7.17 -29.44 23.53
N PRO A 558 7.97 -28.54 24.13
CA PRO A 558 8.50 -28.73 25.47
C PRO A 558 7.44 -28.70 26.58
N LEU A 559 6.30 -28.05 26.35
CA LEU A 559 5.20 -28.00 27.32
C LEU A 559 4.54 -29.38 27.48
N SER A 560 4.27 -30.07 26.36
CA SER A 560 3.62 -31.38 26.35
C SER A 560 4.61 -32.55 26.38
N GLN A 561 5.90 -32.33 26.10
CA GLN A 561 6.92 -33.37 25.92
C GLN A 561 6.56 -34.37 24.82
N ARG A 562 5.79 -33.91 23.82
CA ARG A 562 5.28 -34.71 22.70
C ARG A 562 5.84 -34.15 21.38
N CYS A 563 5.89 -35.02 20.37
CA CYS A 563 6.42 -34.74 19.05
C CYS A 563 5.31 -34.34 18.08
N LEU A 564 5.61 -33.38 17.20
CA LEU A 564 4.78 -33.04 16.06
C LEU A 564 4.76 -34.23 15.08
N LYS A 565 3.58 -34.57 14.58
CA LYS A 565 3.33 -35.71 13.71
C LYS A 565 2.43 -35.30 12.55
N VAL A 566 2.73 -35.79 11.35
CA VAL A 566 1.75 -35.85 10.24
C VAL A 566 0.78 -37.00 10.52
N SER A 567 -0.52 -36.76 10.48
CA SER A 567 -1.52 -37.82 10.68
C SER A 567 -1.33 -38.99 9.71
N ASP A 568 -1.78 -40.18 10.08
CA ASP A 568 -1.57 -41.38 9.25
C ASP A 568 -2.33 -41.32 7.91
N ASP A 569 -3.40 -40.52 7.83
CA ASP A 569 -4.13 -40.22 6.60
C ASP A 569 -3.56 -39.03 5.81
N MET A 570 -2.48 -38.42 6.31
CA MET A 570 -1.79 -37.26 5.73
C MET A 570 -2.65 -36.00 5.59
N SER A 571 -3.75 -35.89 6.35
CA SER A 571 -4.71 -34.78 6.23
C SER A 571 -4.46 -33.64 7.21
N ASN A 572 -3.82 -33.88 8.36
CA ASN A 572 -3.69 -32.92 9.45
C ASN A 572 -2.42 -33.12 10.31
N LEU A 573 -2.12 -32.11 11.14
CA LEU A 573 -1.05 -32.17 12.14
C LEU A 573 -1.58 -32.67 13.48
N GLU A 574 -0.78 -33.51 14.14
CA GLU A 574 -1.04 -34.02 15.47
C GLU A 574 0.18 -33.81 16.38
N VAL A 575 -0.05 -33.84 17.69
CA VAL A 575 1.01 -33.88 18.69
C VAL A 575 0.87 -35.19 19.47
N LYS A 576 1.83 -36.11 19.29
CA LYS A 576 1.79 -37.48 19.83
C LYS A 576 3.07 -37.81 20.60
N ASN A 577 3.08 -38.93 21.31
CA ASN A 577 4.29 -39.38 21.99
C ASN A 577 5.39 -39.62 20.96
N CYS A 578 6.61 -39.21 21.30
CA CYS A 578 7.76 -39.36 20.42
C CYS A 578 8.08 -40.84 20.17
N ASP A 579 8.02 -41.27 18.91
CA ASP A 579 8.28 -42.64 18.48
C ASP A 579 9.31 -42.65 17.35
N SER A 580 10.46 -43.26 17.63
CA SER A 580 11.54 -43.40 16.65
C SER A 580 11.19 -44.30 15.46
N GLY A 581 10.20 -45.18 15.59
CA GLY A 581 9.71 -46.01 14.48
C GLY A 581 8.76 -45.28 13.53
N ASP A 582 8.21 -44.14 13.95
CA ASP A 582 7.18 -43.42 13.19
C ASP A 582 7.83 -42.40 12.22
N VAL A 583 7.79 -42.72 10.93
CA VAL A 583 8.31 -41.85 9.86
C VAL A 583 7.55 -40.53 9.75
N ASN A 584 6.30 -40.46 10.23
CA ASN A 584 5.49 -39.25 10.22
C ASN A 584 5.92 -38.23 11.28
N GLN A 585 6.84 -38.60 12.19
CA GLN A 585 7.46 -37.72 13.17
C GLN A 585 8.87 -37.26 12.78
N ARG A 586 9.36 -37.69 11.60
CA ARG A 586 10.72 -37.39 11.13
C ARG A 586 10.68 -36.17 10.19
N TRP A 587 10.88 -34.99 10.76
CA TRP A 587 10.84 -33.71 10.07
C TRP A 587 12.21 -33.26 9.57
N ILE A 588 12.21 -32.60 8.43
CA ILE A 588 13.35 -31.89 7.85
C ILE A 588 12.97 -30.42 7.75
N ILE A 589 13.79 -29.56 8.36
CA ILE A 589 13.75 -28.11 8.16
C ILE A 589 14.88 -27.76 7.18
N GLU A 590 14.58 -27.07 6.09
CA GLU A 590 15.60 -26.63 5.14
C GLU A 590 16.52 -25.54 5.74
N ASN A 591 17.74 -25.44 5.18
CA ASN A 591 18.73 -24.39 5.46
C ASN A 591 19.00 -24.10 6.95
N VAL A 592 18.99 -25.14 7.79
CA VAL A 592 19.30 -25.01 9.23
C VAL A 592 20.78 -24.66 9.42
N ARG A 593 21.05 -23.58 10.15
CA ARG A 593 22.36 -23.13 10.62
C ARG A 593 22.44 -23.35 12.12
N ILE A 594 23.17 -24.36 12.55
CA ILE A 594 23.47 -24.57 13.96
C ILE A 594 24.70 -23.73 14.30
N GLY A 595 24.57 -22.87 15.32
CA GLY A 595 25.69 -22.18 15.96
C GLY A 595 26.35 -23.05 17.02
#